data_AF-A0A967SHL7-F1
#
_entry.id   AF-A0A967SHL7-F1
#
_cell.length_a   1.000
_cell.length_b   1.000
_cell.length_c   1.000
_cell.angle_alpha   90.00
_cell.angle_beta   90.00
_cell.angle_gamma   90.00
#
_symmetry.space_group_name_H-M   'P 1'
#
loop_
_entity.id
_entity.type
_entity.pdbx_description
1 polymer ?
#
loop_
_entity_poly.entity_id
_entity_poly.type
_entity_poly.pdbx_seq_one_letter_code
_entity_poly.pdbx_strand_id
1 'polypeptide(L)'
;MSPEKKNRAFDSYNAGYAQALYESYLRDPASVDEHWRAVFAHDPGDAGLIPLGRADAAPSRAQLRAAMAAAELVDAYRLHGHTAAQLDPLGGEPRGHPMLSPAFHGIEATALEAIPASLLDLGEPGRSMKDVLAWLRGTYTGTIGYEYEHLEDPKR
;
A
#
# COMPACT_ATOMS: atom_id res chain seq x y z
N MET A 1 -26.08 -36.51 6.26
CA MET A 1 -25.01 -36.33 5.26
C MET A 1 -23.73 -36.06 6.03
N SER A 2 -22.81 -37.04 6.02
CA SER A 2 -21.52 -36.92 6.71
C SER A 2 -20.60 -36.03 5.89
N PRO A 3 -19.86 -35.07 6.46
CA PRO A 3 -18.89 -34.29 5.71
C PRO A 3 -17.76 -35.23 5.27
N GLU A 4 -17.49 -35.26 3.96
CA GLU A 4 -16.32 -35.93 3.40
C GLU A 4 -15.06 -35.42 4.11
N LYS A 5 -14.30 -36.32 4.74
CA LYS A 5 -12.94 -36.02 5.20
C LYS A 5 -12.11 -35.74 3.95
N LYS A 6 -11.83 -34.47 3.64
CA LYS A 6 -10.75 -34.12 2.71
C LYS A 6 -9.51 -34.85 3.17
N ASN A 7 -9.01 -35.73 2.32
CA ASN A 7 -7.92 -36.65 2.62
C ASN A 7 -6.63 -35.82 2.65
N ARG A 8 -6.30 -35.22 3.80
CA ARG A 8 -5.06 -34.46 3.94
C ARG A 8 -3.89 -35.39 3.63
N ALA A 9 -3.06 -35.01 2.65
CA ALA A 9 -1.90 -35.80 2.23
C ALA A 9 -0.90 -36.06 3.37
N PHE A 10 -0.93 -35.21 4.42
CA PHE A 10 -0.10 -35.35 5.62
C PHE A 10 -0.97 -35.46 6.87
N ASP A 11 -0.69 -36.45 7.71
CA ASP A 11 -1.25 -36.53 9.06
C ASP A 11 -0.67 -35.41 9.94
N SER A 12 -1.45 -34.99 10.93
CA SER A 12 -1.11 -33.99 11.95
C SER A 12 0.28 -34.17 12.58
N TYR A 13 0.72 -35.41 12.77
CA TYR A 13 2.04 -35.74 13.31
C TYR A 13 3.22 -35.34 12.40
N ASN A 14 3.03 -35.41 11.08
CA ASN A 14 4.08 -35.13 10.09
C ASN A 14 3.88 -33.81 9.33
N ALA A 15 2.74 -33.14 9.55
CA ALA A 15 2.38 -31.89 8.88
C ALA A 15 3.43 -30.79 9.07
N GLY A 16 4.01 -30.66 10.27
CA GLY A 16 5.06 -29.66 10.54
C GLY A 16 6.36 -29.91 9.76
N TYR A 17 6.73 -31.17 9.57
CA TYR A 17 7.92 -31.54 8.80
C TYR A 17 7.72 -31.29 7.30
N ALA A 18 6.55 -31.69 6.77
CA ALA A 18 6.18 -31.42 5.38
C ALA A 18 6.10 -29.91 5.08
N GLN A 19 5.59 -29.12 6.03
CA GLN A 19 5.55 -27.66 5.96
C GLN A 19 6.95 -27.04 5.86
N ALA A 20 7.90 -27.49 6.70
CA ALA A 20 9.28 -26.98 6.66
C ALA A 20 10.04 -27.35 5.37
N LEU A 21 9.77 -28.54 4.82
CA LEU A 21 10.32 -28.96 3.52
C LEU A 21 9.74 -28.13 2.38
N TYR A 22 8.43 -27.85 2.42
CA TYR A 22 7.75 -27.03 1.44
C TYR A 22 8.28 -25.58 1.44
N GLU A 23 8.53 -25.00 2.61
CA GLU A 23 9.17 -23.68 2.73
C GLU A 23 10.60 -23.63 2.17
N SER A 24 11.34 -24.73 2.27
CA SER A 24 12.68 -24.85 1.69
C SER A 24 12.59 -24.96 0.17
N TYR A 25 11.67 -25.77 -0.34
CA TYR A 25 11.35 -25.87 -1.77
C TYR A 25 10.95 -24.53 -2.40
N LEU A 26 10.15 -23.71 -1.70
CA LEU A 26 9.76 -22.37 -2.18
C LEU A 26 10.95 -21.40 -2.30
N ARG A 27 12.00 -21.57 -1.49
CA ARG A 27 13.22 -20.75 -1.55
C ARG A 27 14.17 -21.21 -2.65
N ASP A 28 14.35 -22.53 -2.73
CA ASP A 28 15.18 -23.17 -3.74
C ASP A 28 14.61 -24.58 -4.01
N PRO A 29 14.03 -24.82 -5.20
CA PRO A 29 13.53 -26.13 -5.55
C PRO A 29 14.58 -27.25 -5.45
N ALA A 30 15.87 -26.96 -5.65
CA ALA A 30 16.94 -27.94 -5.55
C ALA A 30 17.33 -28.29 -4.10
N SER A 31 16.81 -27.57 -3.11
CA SER A 31 17.08 -27.82 -1.69
C SER A 31 16.38 -29.05 -1.11
N VAL A 32 15.40 -29.60 -1.83
CA VAL A 32 14.68 -30.83 -1.46
C VAL A 32 14.94 -31.91 -2.52
N ASP A 33 14.83 -33.16 -2.11
CA ASP A 33 15.03 -34.28 -3.04
C ASP A 33 13.94 -34.36 -4.12
N GLU A 34 14.24 -35.14 -5.15
CA GLU A 34 13.39 -35.29 -6.33
C GLU A 34 11.98 -35.77 -6.01
N HIS A 35 11.84 -36.63 -5.00
CA HIS A 35 10.54 -37.14 -4.58
C HIS A 35 9.68 -36.02 -3.99
N TRP A 36 10.24 -35.21 -3.08
CA TRP A 36 9.52 -34.06 -2.50
C TRP A 36 9.21 -32.97 -3.52
N ARG A 37 10.12 -32.69 -4.47
CA ARG A 37 9.82 -31.76 -5.57
C ARG A 37 8.59 -32.18 -6.36
N ALA A 38 8.48 -33.47 -6.70
CA ALA A 38 7.33 -34.00 -7.43
C ALA A 38 6.01 -33.83 -6.65
N VAL A 39 6.05 -34.05 -5.32
CA VAL A 39 4.90 -33.85 -4.43
C VAL A 39 4.49 -32.37 -4.38
N PHE A 40 5.44 -31.44 -4.23
CA PHE A 40 5.14 -30.01 -4.12
C PHE A 40 4.73 -29.34 -5.44
N ALA A 41 5.07 -29.94 -6.59
CA ALA A 41 4.68 -29.44 -7.90
C ALA A 41 3.19 -29.69 -8.24
N HIS A 42 2.49 -30.58 -7.53
CA HIS A 42 1.19 -31.13 -7.95
C HIS A 42 -0.04 -30.62 -7.18
N ASP A 43 0.07 -29.45 -6.53
CA ASP A 43 -0.95 -28.78 -5.69
C ASP A 43 -0.73 -28.92 -4.16
N PRO A 44 0.11 -28.05 -3.57
CA PRO A 44 0.40 -28.04 -2.13
C PRO A 44 -0.80 -27.59 -1.27
N GLY A 45 -1.80 -26.92 -1.87
CA GLY A 45 -2.99 -26.43 -1.15
C GLY A 45 -3.89 -27.57 -0.67
N ASP A 46 -4.05 -28.63 -1.47
CA ASP A 46 -4.86 -29.81 -1.10
C ASP A 46 -4.15 -30.68 -0.04
N ALA A 47 -2.81 -30.62 0.00
CA ALA A 47 -2.00 -31.25 1.03
C ALA A 47 -2.04 -30.50 2.39
N GLY A 48 -2.69 -29.34 2.46
CA GLY A 48 -2.72 -28.50 3.66
C GLY A 48 -1.40 -27.79 3.94
N LEU A 49 -0.51 -27.70 2.94
CA LEU A 49 0.71 -26.93 3.00
C LEU A 49 0.41 -25.51 2.55
N ILE A 50 0.71 -24.55 3.41
CA ILE A 50 0.44 -23.14 3.13
C ILE A 50 1.79 -22.49 2.88
N PRO A 51 1.96 -21.69 1.82
CA PRO A 51 3.11 -20.79 1.73
C PRO A 51 3.06 -19.87 2.95
N LEU A 52 3.83 -20.19 3.98
CA LEU A 52 4.17 -19.22 5.00
C LEU A 52 5.17 -18.30 4.31
N GLY A 53 4.64 -17.34 3.55
CA GLY A 53 5.43 -16.23 3.05
C GLY A 53 6.23 -15.68 4.22
N ARG A 54 7.45 -15.19 3.94
CA ARG A 54 8.21 -14.44 4.95
C ARG A 54 7.21 -13.46 5.57
N ALA A 55 6.90 -13.60 6.85
CA ALA A 55 6.07 -12.62 7.52
C ALA A 55 6.72 -11.29 7.20
N ASP A 56 6.01 -10.43 6.46
CA ASP A 56 6.55 -9.12 6.12
C ASP A 56 7.02 -8.51 7.43
N ALA A 57 8.27 -8.04 7.44
CA ALA A 57 8.80 -7.43 8.63
C ALA A 57 7.81 -6.34 9.05
N ALA A 58 7.36 -6.39 10.30
CA ALA A 58 6.40 -5.42 10.81
C ALA A 58 6.89 -4.01 10.45
N PRO A 59 6.01 -3.12 9.96
CA PRO A 59 6.42 -1.83 9.46
C PRO A 59 7.16 -1.09 10.58
N SER A 60 8.33 -0.55 10.23
CA SER A 60 9.11 0.24 11.17
C SER A 60 8.30 1.46 11.60
N ARG A 61 8.59 1.99 12.79
CA ARG A 61 7.97 3.23 13.27
C ARG A 61 8.20 4.41 12.30
N ALA A 62 9.30 4.39 11.55
CA ALA A 62 9.57 5.39 10.51
C ALA A 62 8.60 5.23 9.32
N GLN A 63 8.37 4.01 8.84
CA GLN A 63 7.41 3.73 7.77
C GLN A 63 5.98 4.11 8.16
N LEU A 64 5.56 3.78 9.40
CA LEU A 64 4.24 4.17 9.90
C LEU A 64 4.07 5.69 9.97
N ARG A 65 5.08 6.42 10.46
CA ARG A 65 5.06 7.89 10.47
C ARG A 65 4.99 8.48 9.06
N ALA A 66 5.77 7.93 8.13
CA ALA A 66 5.75 8.40 6.74
C ALA A 66 4.38 8.18 6.08
N ALA A 67 3.72 7.05 6.36
CA ALA A 67 2.37 6.79 5.86
C ALA A 67 1.33 7.76 6.42
N MET A 68 1.37 8.05 7.74
CA MET A 68 0.48 9.03 8.35
C MET A 68 0.72 10.44 7.79
N ALA A 69 1.97 10.88 7.69
CA ALA A 69 2.32 12.18 7.12
C ALA A 69 1.88 12.30 5.65
N ALA A 70 1.96 11.21 4.87
CA ALA A 70 1.49 11.19 3.50
C ALA A 70 -0.04 11.34 3.41
N ALA A 71 -0.79 10.66 4.29
CA ALA A 71 -2.24 10.82 4.39
C ALA A 71 -2.63 12.25 4.82
N GLU A 72 -1.95 12.81 5.83
CA GLU A 72 -2.15 14.19 6.26
C GLU A 72 -1.88 15.21 5.14
N LEU A 73 -0.89 14.96 4.28
CA LEU A 73 -0.64 15.80 3.13
C LEU A 73 -1.77 15.71 2.09
N VAL A 74 -2.32 14.51 1.84
CA VAL A 74 -3.49 14.35 0.97
C VAL A 74 -4.68 15.16 1.50
N ASP A 75 -4.98 15.04 2.79
CA ASP A 75 -6.08 15.77 3.42
C ASP A 75 -5.83 17.28 3.40
N ALA A 76 -4.58 17.72 3.57
CA ALA A 76 -4.23 19.14 3.44
C ALA A 76 -4.51 19.67 2.03
N TYR A 77 -4.26 18.88 0.98
CA TYR A 77 -4.61 19.27 -0.40
C TYR A 77 -6.12 19.34 -0.62
N ARG A 78 -6.89 18.41 -0.07
CA ARG A 78 -8.37 18.45 -0.10
C ARG A 78 -8.93 19.68 0.59
N LEU A 79 -8.42 19.99 1.79
CA LEU A 79 -8.93 21.05 2.64
C LEU A 79 -8.45 22.45 2.21
N HIS A 80 -7.20 22.57 1.78
CA HIS A 80 -6.54 23.85 1.56
C HIS A 80 -6.06 24.09 0.13
N GLY A 81 -6.19 23.11 -0.78
CA GLY A 81 -5.68 23.24 -2.14
C GLY A 81 -6.25 24.44 -2.91
N HIS A 82 -7.52 24.80 -2.65
CA HIS A 82 -8.15 25.98 -3.24
C HIS A 82 -7.40 27.29 -2.98
N THR A 83 -6.66 27.40 -1.86
CA THR A 83 -5.85 28.58 -1.53
C THR A 83 -4.63 28.75 -2.45
N ALA A 84 -4.21 27.66 -3.09
CA ALA A 84 -3.12 27.59 -4.05
C ALA A 84 -3.60 27.48 -5.51
N ALA A 85 -4.91 27.55 -5.76
CA ALA A 85 -5.45 27.51 -7.12
C ALA A 85 -5.19 28.83 -7.88
N GLN A 86 -4.86 28.72 -9.16
CA GLN A 86 -4.61 29.86 -10.06
C GLN A 86 -5.94 30.47 -10.54
N LEU A 87 -6.57 31.22 -9.64
CA LEU A 87 -7.89 31.82 -9.89
C LEU A 87 -7.83 33.25 -10.43
N ASP A 88 -6.69 33.93 -10.27
CA ASP A 88 -6.52 35.30 -10.77
C ASP A 88 -6.21 35.29 -12.29
N PRO A 89 -7.12 35.79 -13.14
CA PRO A 89 -6.90 35.85 -14.59
C PRO A 89 -5.81 36.85 -15.00
N LEU A 90 -5.40 37.75 -14.11
CA LEU A 90 -4.31 38.69 -14.34
C LEU A 90 -2.93 38.09 -14.00
N GLY A 91 -2.89 36.85 -13.50
CA GLY A 91 -1.65 36.12 -13.23
C GLY A 91 -1.00 36.40 -11.88
N GLY A 92 -1.74 36.92 -10.90
CA GLY A 92 -1.27 36.99 -9.52
C GLY A 92 -0.97 35.61 -8.94
N GLU A 93 0.11 35.51 -8.16
CA GLU A 93 0.48 34.26 -7.49
C GLU A 93 -0.55 33.92 -6.40
N PRO A 94 -1.02 32.66 -6.33
CA PRO A 94 -1.89 32.20 -5.26
C PRO A 94 -1.22 32.37 -3.90
N ARG A 95 -2.01 32.69 -2.87
CA ARG A 95 -1.50 32.84 -1.50
C ARG A 95 -0.86 31.55 -0.98
N GLY A 96 -1.45 30.41 -1.36
CA GLY A 96 -1.06 29.08 -0.89
C GLY A 96 -1.34 28.87 0.60
N HIS A 97 -0.88 27.71 1.10
CA HIS A 97 -1.02 27.33 2.49
C HIS A 97 0.17 26.48 2.96
N PRO A 98 0.73 26.72 4.16
CA PRO A 98 1.91 25.97 4.64
C PRO A 98 1.71 24.45 4.67
N MET A 99 0.50 23.99 4.98
CA MET A 99 0.17 22.55 5.03
C MET A 99 0.21 21.85 3.67
N LEU A 100 0.30 22.58 2.55
CA LEU A 100 0.51 21.98 1.23
C LEU A 100 1.97 21.58 0.98
N SER A 101 2.88 21.97 1.88
CA SER A 101 4.29 21.61 1.81
C SER A 101 4.54 20.24 2.46
N PRO A 102 5.21 19.29 1.77
CA PRO A 102 5.63 18.02 2.39
C PRO A 102 6.49 18.23 3.64
N ALA A 103 7.34 19.25 3.66
CA ALA A 103 8.22 19.56 4.78
C ALA A 103 7.43 19.95 6.05
N PHE A 104 6.22 20.52 5.90
CA PHE A 104 5.34 20.82 7.05
C PHE A 104 4.97 19.55 7.82
N HIS A 105 4.81 18.43 7.11
CA HIS A 105 4.48 17.11 7.67
C HIS A 105 5.72 16.27 7.99
N GLY A 106 6.93 16.87 7.90
CA GLY A 106 8.19 16.17 8.14
C GLY A 106 8.60 15.20 7.03
N ILE A 107 8.08 15.37 5.81
CA ILE A 107 8.48 14.59 4.64
C ILE A 107 9.57 15.35 3.88
N GLU A 108 10.78 14.81 3.92
CA GLU A 108 11.90 15.30 3.10
C GLU A 108 11.65 15.04 1.61
N ALA A 109 12.13 15.94 0.75
CA ALA A 109 11.93 15.83 -0.70
C ALA A 109 12.49 14.50 -1.27
N THR A 110 13.59 14.01 -0.71
CA THR A 110 14.22 12.73 -1.09
C THR A 110 13.42 11.51 -0.64
N ALA A 111 12.53 11.64 0.35
CA ALA A 111 11.71 10.55 0.86
C ALA A 111 10.42 10.33 0.04
N LEU A 112 10.00 11.30 -0.79
CA LEU A 112 8.76 11.22 -1.57
C LEU A 112 8.72 10.03 -2.52
N GLU A 113 9.87 9.61 -3.08
CA GLU A 113 9.92 8.46 -3.98
C GLU A 113 9.81 7.13 -3.23
N ALA A 114 10.19 7.09 -1.95
CA ALA A 114 10.23 5.88 -1.15
C ALA A 114 8.87 5.50 -0.53
N ILE A 115 7.93 6.45 -0.46
CA ILE A 115 6.58 6.23 0.06
C ILE A 115 5.71 5.70 -1.08
N PRO A 116 5.24 4.43 -1.05
CA PRO A 116 4.40 3.89 -2.11
C PRO A 116 3.01 4.53 -2.10
N ALA A 117 2.50 4.87 -3.29
CA ALA A 117 1.16 5.44 -3.44
C ALA A 117 0.04 4.46 -3.03
N SER A 118 0.31 3.16 -3.09
CA SER A 118 -0.63 2.09 -2.68
C SER A 118 -1.04 2.16 -1.21
N LEU A 119 -0.34 2.92 -0.38
CA LEU A 119 -0.71 3.14 1.03
C LEU A 119 -1.90 4.09 1.21
N LEU A 120 -2.26 4.88 0.19
CA LEU A 120 -3.20 6.01 0.32
C LEU A 120 -4.59 5.73 -0.27
N ASP A 121 -4.77 4.60 -0.96
CA ASP A 121 -6.04 4.18 -1.58
C ASP A 121 -6.73 5.27 -2.43
N LEU A 122 -5.94 5.95 -3.28
CA LEU A 122 -6.40 7.06 -4.13
C LEU A 122 -6.75 6.62 -5.57
N GLY A 123 -7.02 5.34 -5.78
CA GLY A 123 -7.17 4.76 -7.11
C GLY A 123 -5.83 4.66 -7.84
N GLU A 124 -5.62 5.48 -8.87
CA GLU A 124 -4.45 5.41 -9.77
C GLU A 124 -3.63 6.73 -9.81
N PRO A 125 -3.11 7.23 -8.68
CA PRO A 125 -2.32 8.47 -8.64
C PRO A 125 -0.86 8.29 -9.11
N GLY A 126 -0.45 7.06 -9.44
CA GLY A 126 0.94 6.69 -9.77
C GLY A 126 1.52 5.68 -8.78
N ARG A 127 2.85 5.65 -8.64
CA ARG A 127 3.56 4.62 -7.86
C ARG A 127 4.07 5.12 -6.51
N SER A 128 4.35 6.40 -6.39
CA SER A 128 5.00 7.00 -5.22
C SER A 128 4.30 8.26 -4.71
N MET A 129 4.66 8.72 -3.52
CA MET A 129 4.15 9.99 -2.98
C MET A 129 4.54 11.20 -3.84
N LYS A 130 5.65 11.10 -4.59
CA LYS A 130 6.01 12.11 -5.60
C LYS A 130 4.96 12.19 -6.71
N ASP A 131 4.50 11.05 -7.21
CA ASP A 131 3.46 10.99 -8.25
C ASP A 131 2.12 11.49 -7.70
N VAL A 132 1.76 11.06 -6.48
CA VAL A 132 0.58 11.53 -5.75
C VAL A 132 0.61 13.05 -5.58
N LEU A 133 1.75 13.62 -5.18
CA LEU A 133 1.87 15.07 -5.00
C LEU A 133 1.69 15.84 -6.32
N ALA A 134 2.22 15.31 -7.43
CA ALA A 134 2.01 15.90 -8.75
C ALA A 134 0.53 15.83 -9.15
N TRP A 135 -0.12 14.69 -8.90
CA TRP A 135 -1.55 14.50 -9.14
C TRP A 135 -2.40 15.46 -8.30
N LEU A 136 -2.16 15.55 -6.99
CA LEU A 136 -2.87 16.45 -6.08
C LEU A 136 -2.76 17.93 -6.52
N ARG A 137 -1.58 18.37 -6.98
CA ARG A 137 -1.41 19.72 -7.55
C ARG A 137 -2.24 19.90 -8.82
N GLY A 138 -2.24 18.92 -9.71
CA GLY A 138 -3.08 18.95 -10.92
C GLY A 138 -4.58 19.01 -10.61
N THR A 139 -5.02 18.36 -9.53
CA THR A 139 -6.43 18.28 -9.14
C THR A 139 -6.91 19.48 -8.34
N TYR A 140 -6.17 19.89 -7.30
CA TYR A 140 -6.66 20.84 -6.30
C TYR A 140 -6.08 22.26 -6.43
N THR A 141 -5.02 22.45 -7.22
CA THR A 141 -4.35 23.76 -7.36
C THR A 141 -4.30 24.26 -8.81
N GLY A 142 -5.21 23.77 -9.65
CA GLY A 142 -5.37 24.21 -11.04
C GLY A 142 -6.10 25.54 -11.15
N THR A 143 -6.88 25.71 -12.22
CA THR A 143 -7.71 26.92 -12.45
C THR A 143 -9.10 26.83 -11.80
N ILE A 144 -9.33 25.80 -10.99
CA ILE A 144 -10.57 25.56 -10.25
C ILE A 144 -10.20 25.36 -8.78
N GLY A 145 -10.88 26.06 -7.87
CA GLY A 145 -10.74 25.89 -6.42
C GLY A 145 -11.88 25.04 -5.88
N TYR A 146 -11.54 23.92 -5.23
CA TYR A 146 -12.52 23.04 -4.59
C TYR A 146 -12.61 23.34 -3.08
N GLU A 147 -13.80 23.66 -2.60
CA GLU A 147 -14.08 23.87 -1.18
C GLU A 147 -15.40 23.19 -0.83
N TYR A 148 -15.30 21.95 -0.39
CA TYR A 148 -16.48 21.13 -0.03
C TYR A 148 -16.28 20.33 1.25
N GLU A 149 -15.06 20.25 1.81
CA GLU A 149 -14.76 19.46 3.02
C GLU A 149 -15.47 19.99 4.29
N HIS A 150 -16.08 21.18 4.22
CA HIS A 150 -16.92 21.73 5.30
C HIS A 150 -18.38 21.24 5.25
N LEU A 151 -18.76 20.49 4.21
CA LEU A 151 -20.10 19.93 4.09
C LEU A 151 -20.24 18.71 5.01
N GLU A 152 -21.22 18.76 5.92
CA GLU A 152 -21.45 17.69 6.90
C GLU A 152 -22.24 16.50 6.33
N ASP A 153 -23.03 16.71 5.27
CA ASP A 153 -23.85 15.67 4.66
C ASP A 153 -23.08 14.96 3.54
N PRO A 154 -22.71 13.68 3.70
CA PRO A 154 -21.92 12.94 2.71
C PRO A 154 -22.70 12.62 1.41
N LYS A 155 -23.98 12.96 1.32
CA LYS A 155 -24.84 12.69 0.15
C LYS A 155 -25.27 13.94 -0.63
N ARG A 156 -24.81 15.13 -0.24
CA ARG A 156 -25.20 16.39 -0.88
C ARG A 156 -24.07 17.07 -1.62
#